data_AF-A0A6M0CK59-F1
#
_entry.id   AF-A0A6M0CK59-F1
#
_cell.length_a   1.000
_cell.length_b   1.000
_cell.length_c   1.000
_cell.angle_alpha   90.00
_cell.angle_beta   90.00
_cell.angle_gamma   90.00
#
_symmetry.space_group_name_H-M   'P 1'
#
loop_
_entity.id
_entity.type
_entity.pdbx_description
1 polymer ?
#
loop_
_entity_poly.entity_id
_entity_poly.type
_entity_poly.pdbx_seq_one_letter_code
_entity_poly.pdbx_strand_id
1 'polypeptide(L)'
;MNIRSSIELNDRSIEEINLTGVYFECATTVSHKFGGWPEIRIIPIKYVVEWYDSLKVGLKIKAENNMERALFSALYFCHDTYSGYNPTLIVWIIQALESFYGISSNDSIIKALKNRIFLHLGQTSQPKKVNKKINEFYDYRSKFVHGDMEIMRLGGDKFLREDYIDDYNLKLIDLCDFGATLIISSIQKMIIAGAKSVGFNETINYK
;
A
#
# COMPACT_ATOMS: atom_id res chain seq x y z
N MET A 1 17.00 -55.45 -14.35
CA MET A 1 16.36 -54.31 -15.03
C MET A 1 15.23 -53.83 -14.11
N ASN A 2 15.52 -52.84 -13.27
CA ASN A 2 14.57 -52.23 -12.34
C ASN A 2 14.47 -50.75 -12.72
N ILE A 3 13.31 -50.34 -13.22
CA ILE A 3 13.04 -48.95 -13.55
C ILE A 3 12.80 -48.22 -12.23
N ARG A 4 13.80 -47.41 -11.83
CA ARG A 4 13.63 -46.37 -10.83
C ARG A 4 12.72 -45.29 -11.42
N SER A 5 11.58 -45.05 -10.79
CA SER A 5 10.91 -43.75 -10.85
C SER A 5 10.16 -43.48 -9.55
N SER A 6 10.89 -43.46 -8.44
CA SER A 6 10.47 -42.72 -7.26
C SER A 6 11.04 -41.31 -7.37
N ILE A 7 10.29 -40.41 -8.01
CA ILE A 7 10.48 -38.98 -7.75
C ILE A 7 9.91 -38.77 -6.36
N GLU A 8 10.77 -38.82 -5.35
CA GLU A 8 10.47 -38.28 -4.03
C GLU A 8 10.20 -36.79 -4.21
N LEU A 9 8.92 -36.41 -4.16
CA LEU A 9 8.53 -35.01 -4.07
C LEU A 9 8.93 -34.53 -2.68
N ASN A 10 10.07 -33.87 -2.67
CA ASN A 10 10.71 -33.17 -1.60
C ASN A 10 9.70 -32.52 -0.63
N ASP A 11 9.93 -32.80 0.65
CA ASP A 11 9.29 -32.26 1.85
C ASP A 11 9.52 -30.74 1.95
N ARG A 12 8.90 -29.97 1.05
CA ARG A 12 8.88 -28.51 1.12
C ARG A 12 7.90 -28.15 2.23
N SER A 13 8.42 -27.71 3.37
CA SER A 13 7.63 -26.96 4.34
C SER A 13 6.84 -25.89 3.59
N ILE A 14 5.51 -26.02 3.58
CA ILE A 14 4.64 -24.95 3.13
C ILE A 14 4.82 -23.86 4.18
N GLU A 15 5.62 -22.84 3.87
CA GLU A 15 5.64 -21.63 4.69
C GLU A 15 4.24 -21.03 4.64
N GLU A 16 3.53 -21.06 5.77
CA GLU A 16 2.25 -20.39 5.89
C GLU A 16 2.50 -18.87 5.78
N ILE A 17 1.96 -18.28 4.72
CA ILE A 17 2.00 -16.82 4.53
C ILE A 17 0.94 -16.23 5.46
N ASN A 18 1.40 -15.56 6.53
CA ASN A 18 0.53 -14.85 7.44
C ASN A 18 0.26 -13.43 6.90
N LEU A 19 -0.99 -13.13 6.59
CA LEU A 19 -1.43 -11.80 6.18
C LEU A 19 -2.27 -11.16 7.28
N THR A 20 -2.00 -9.90 7.59
CA THR A 20 -2.79 -9.11 8.55
C THR A 20 -3.95 -8.37 7.89
N GLY A 21 -5.09 -8.35 8.58
CA GLY A 21 -6.27 -7.57 8.21
C GLY A 21 -6.28 -6.14 8.77
N VAL A 22 -5.32 -5.78 9.63
CA VAL A 22 -5.33 -4.53 10.43
C VAL A 22 -5.53 -3.27 9.57
N TYR A 23 -4.86 -3.17 8.42
CA TYR A 23 -5.02 -2.02 7.53
C TYR A 23 -6.43 -1.85 6.99
N PHE A 24 -7.15 -2.96 6.74
CA PHE A 24 -8.53 -2.94 6.28
C PHE A 24 -9.49 -2.50 7.41
N GLU A 25 -9.21 -2.93 8.64
CA GLU A 25 -9.98 -2.53 9.83
C GLU A 25 -9.79 -1.04 10.14
N CYS A 26 -8.55 -0.54 10.04
CA CYS A 26 -8.21 0.85 10.30
C CYS A 26 -8.68 1.81 9.19
N ALA A 27 -8.88 1.34 7.95
CA ALA A 27 -9.18 2.20 6.80
C ALA A 27 -10.42 3.08 7.00
N THR A 28 -11.50 2.53 7.58
CA THR A 28 -12.73 3.29 7.88
C THR A 28 -12.47 4.40 8.90
N THR A 29 -11.70 4.09 9.95
CA THR A 29 -11.32 5.08 10.97
C THR A 29 -10.48 6.21 10.38
N VAL A 30 -9.51 5.87 9.52
CA VAL A 30 -8.69 6.86 8.80
C VAL A 30 -9.58 7.72 7.91
N SER A 31 -10.47 7.13 7.10
CA SER A 31 -11.39 7.86 6.24
C SER A 31 -12.20 8.90 7.01
N HIS A 32 -12.76 8.54 8.18
CA HIS A 32 -13.49 9.46 9.05
C HIS A 32 -12.62 10.63 9.55
N LYS A 33 -11.33 10.40 9.86
CA LYS A 33 -10.40 11.49 10.25
C LYS A 33 -10.25 12.56 9.16
N PHE A 34 -10.55 12.24 7.90
CA PHE A 34 -10.49 13.14 6.75
C PHE A 34 -11.87 13.47 6.16
N GLY A 35 -12.92 13.37 6.98
CA GLY A 35 -14.28 13.76 6.59
C GLY A 35 -15.01 12.72 5.74
N GLY A 36 -14.69 11.43 5.92
CA GLY A 36 -15.25 10.32 5.14
C GLY A 36 -14.58 10.14 3.78
N TRP A 37 -13.34 10.63 3.63
CA TRP A 37 -12.56 10.52 2.40
C TRP A 37 -11.20 9.83 2.66
N PRO A 38 -10.75 8.90 1.80
CA PRO A 38 -11.51 8.34 0.68
C PRO A 38 -12.63 7.43 1.18
N GLU A 39 -13.65 7.21 0.35
CA GLU A 39 -14.78 6.35 0.72
C GLU A 39 -14.30 4.89 0.87
N ILE A 40 -14.64 4.26 1.99
CA ILE A 40 -14.37 2.85 2.27
C ILE A 40 -15.69 2.09 2.27
N ARG A 41 -15.75 0.99 1.51
CA ARG A 41 -16.95 0.19 1.32
C ARG A 41 -16.75 -1.23 1.79
N ILE A 42 -17.83 -1.85 2.28
CA ILE A 42 -17.87 -3.30 2.47
C ILE A 42 -18.24 -3.92 1.12
N ILE A 43 -17.35 -4.72 0.55
CA ILE A 43 -17.55 -5.38 -0.73
C ILE A 43 -17.82 -6.87 -0.46
N PRO A 44 -18.91 -7.45 -1.00
CA PRO A 44 -19.12 -8.89 -0.92
C PRO A 44 -17.93 -9.67 -1.51
N ILE A 45 -17.45 -10.67 -0.77
CA ILE A 45 -16.23 -11.43 -1.11
C ILE A 45 -16.25 -12.00 -2.52
N LYS A 46 -17.44 -12.40 -3.02
CA LYS A 46 -17.63 -12.87 -4.39
C LYS A 46 -17.07 -11.91 -5.44
N TYR A 47 -17.34 -10.60 -5.32
CA TYR A 47 -16.83 -9.62 -6.28
C TYR A 47 -15.32 -9.43 -6.19
N VAL A 48 -14.76 -9.57 -4.98
CA VAL A 48 -13.32 -9.49 -4.75
C VAL A 48 -12.61 -10.66 -5.44
N VAL A 49 -13.13 -11.88 -5.24
CA VAL A 49 -12.59 -13.11 -5.84
C VAL A 49 -12.73 -13.07 -7.36
N GLU A 50 -13.91 -12.75 -7.89
CA GLU A 50 -14.14 -12.62 -9.33
C GLU A 50 -13.20 -11.59 -9.97
N TRP A 51 -13.03 -10.44 -9.32
CA TRP A 51 -12.11 -9.42 -9.80
C TRP A 51 -10.66 -9.92 -9.79
N TYR A 52 -10.20 -10.51 -8.68
CA TYR A 52 -8.85 -11.01 -8.53
C TYR A 52 -8.51 -12.10 -9.58
N ASP A 53 -9.40 -13.08 -9.75
CA ASP A 53 -9.24 -14.15 -10.75
C ASP A 53 -9.17 -13.58 -12.17
N SER A 54 -9.93 -12.52 -12.44
CA SER A 54 -9.94 -11.86 -13.75
C SER A 54 -8.59 -11.23 -14.12
N LEU A 55 -7.72 -10.94 -13.14
CA LEU A 55 -6.37 -10.40 -13.34
C LEU A 55 -5.36 -11.49 -13.75
N LYS A 56 -5.66 -12.78 -13.46
CA LYS A 56 -4.78 -13.92 -13.75
C LYS A 56 -3.38 -13.78 -13.12
N VAL A 57 -3.33 -13.26 -11.88
CA VAL A 57 -2.07 -12.96 -11.17
C VAL A 57 -1.66 -14.03 -10.16
N GLY A 58 -2.54 -14.95 -9.78
CA GLY A 58 -2.31 -15.90 -8.67
C GLY A 58 -1.13 -16.87 -8.87
N LEU A 59 -0.70 -17.11 -10.11
CA LEU A 59 0.46 -17.95 -10.42
C LEU A 59 1.71 -17.16 -10.84
N LYS A 60 1.63 -15.83 -10.84
CA LYS A 60 2.76 -14.99 -11.21
C LYS A 60 3.74 -14.86 -10.05
N ILE A 61 5.01 -15.10 -10.34
CA ILE A 61 6.11 -14.94 -9.37
C ILE A 61 6.62 -13.49 -9.36
N LYS A 62 6.53 -12.80 -10.51
CA LYS A 62 7.02 -11.44 -10.69
C LYS A 62 5.93 -10.56 -11.30
N ALA A 63 5.83 -9.33 -10.78
CA ALA A 63 4.96 -8.31 -11.34
C ALA A 63 5.54 -7.71 -12.63
N GLU A 64 4.73 -7.66 -13.68
CA GLU A 64 5.10 -7.18 -15.02
C GLU A 64 4.38 -5.87 -15.39
N ASN A 65 3.21 -5.62 -14.80
CA ASN A 65 2.45 -4.39 -15.00
C ASN A 65 2.21 -3.60 -13.70
N ASN A 66 1.65 -2.40 -13.86
CA ASN A 66 1.34 -1.46 -12.77
C ASN A 66 0.44 -2.07 -11.68
N MET A 67 -0.62 -2.78 -12.09
CA MET A 67 -1.59 -3.36 -11.16
C MET A 67 -0.97 -4.51 -10.37
N GLU A 68 -0.21 -5.38 -11.05
CA GLU A 68 0.54 -6.46 -10.39
C GLU A 68 1.56 -5.91 -9.39
N ARG A 69 2.31 -4.87 -9.76
CA ARG A 69 3.27 -4.23 -8.85
C ARG A 69 2.56 -3.65 -7.63
N ALA A 70 1.40 -3.04 -7.82
CA ALA A 70 0.59 -2.52 -6.73
C ALA A 70 0.10 -3.63 -5.79
N LEU A 71 -0.46 -4.72 -6.34
CA LEU A 71 -0.94 -5.86 -5.55
C LEU A 71 0.19 -6.57 -4.82
N PHE A 72 1.31 -6.82 -5.50
CA PHE A 72 2.43 -7.54 -4.90
C PHE A 72 3.06 -6.71 -3.79
N SER A 73 3.19 -5.39 -3.98
CA SER A 73 3.63 -4.48 -2.91
C SER A 73 2.65 -4.44 -1.74
N ALA A 74 1.34 -4.58 -2.01
CA ALA A 74 0.34 -4.68 -0.96
C ALA A 74 0.47 -5.94 -0.12
N LEU A 75 0.79 -7.08 -0.75
CA LEU A 75 1.09 -8.31 -0.01
C LEU A 75 2.27 -8.11 0.94
N TYR A 76 3.32 -7.38 0.56
CA TYR A 76 4.47 -7.12 1.43
C TYR A 76 4.13 -6.31 2.68
N PHE A 77 3.33 -5.25 2.57
CA PHE A 77 2.95 -4.49 3.76
C PHE A 77 1.84 -5.17 4.58
N CYS A 78 1.05 -6.05 3.97
CA CYS A 78 0.09 -6.90 4.68
C CYS A 78 0.74 -8.17 5.27
N HIS A 79 2.00 -8.47 4.96
CA HIS A 79 2.67 -9.67 5.46
C HIS A 79 3.10 -9.48 6.92
N ASP A 80 2.56 -10.33 7.79
CA ASP A 80 2.72 -10.27 9.24
C ASP A 80 4.03 -10.93 9.70
N THR A 81 5.16 -10.52 9.12
CA THR A 81 6.50 -10.96 9.54
C THR A 81 7.24 -9.97 10.41
N TYR A 82 6.78 -8.72 10.46
CA TYR A 82 7.44 -7.68 11.24
C TYR A 82 6.59 -7.35 12.46
N SER A 83 7.09 -7.74 13.62
CA SER A 83 6.57 -7.28 14.91
C SER A 83 6.68 -5.76 15.00
N GLY A 84 5.63 -5.05 14.57
CA GLY A 84 5.52 -3.60 14.67
C GLY A 84 5.73 -2.84 13.36
N TYR A 85 5.29 -1.58 13.38
CA TYR A 85 5.41 -0.66 12.26
C TYR A 85 6.88 -0.27 12.06
N ASN A 86 7.41 -0.51 10.87
CA ASN A 86 8.77 -0.13 10.51
C ASN A 86 8.78 0.79 9.27
N PRO A 87 9.84 1.59 9.06
CA PRO A 87 9.90 2.52 7.92
C PRO A 87 9.87 1.84 6.54
N THR A 88 10.20 0.56 6.45
CA THR A 88 10.14 -0.20 5.18
C THR A 88 8.70 -0.40 4.72
N LEU A 89 7.71 -0.45 5.63
CA LEU A 89 6.30 -0.50 5.28
C LEU A 89 5.86 0.74 4.48
N ILE A 90 6.37 1.92 4.84
CA ILE A 90 6.11 3.16 4.08
C ILE A 90 6.61 3.02 2.64
N VAL A 91 7.80 2.42 2.44
CA VAL A 91 8.35 2.18 1.11
C VAL A 91 7.45 1.26 0.30
N TRP A 92 6.98 0.14 0.89
CA TRP A 92 6.07 -0.78 0.20
C TRP A 92 4.73 -0.15 -0.14
N ILE A 93 4.15 0.65 0.75
CA ILE A 93 2.87 1.33 0.51
C ILE A 93 3.03 2.40 -0.58
N ILE A 94 4.12 3.18 -0.58
CA ILE A 94 4.38 4.15 -1.65
C ILE A 94 4.63 3.44 -2.98
N GLN A 95 5.41 2.36 -2.99
CA GLN A 95 5.62 1.55 -4.19
C GLN A 95 4.27 1.05 -4.75
N ALA A 96 3.35 0.66 -3.87
CA ALA A 96 2.01 0.25 -4.27
C ALA A 96 1.23 1.40 -4.93
N LEU A 97 1.23 2.59 -4.31
CA LEU A 97 0.54 3.77 -4.83
C LEU A 97 1.15 4.28 -6.15
N GLU A 98 2.47 4.41 -6.22
CA GLU A 98 3.17 4.86 -7.43
C GLU A 98 2.93 3.89 -8.59
N SER A 99 2.99 2.59 -8.31
CA SER A 99 2.68 1.57 -9.32
C SER A 99 1.23 1.63 -9.75
N PHE A 100 0.28 1.71 -8.80
CA PHE A 100 -1.15 1.77 -9.08
C PHE A 100 -1.51 2.98 -9.95
N TYR A 101 -0.95 4.14 -9.61
CA TYR A 101 -1.17 5.37 -10.34
C TYR A 101 -0.27 5.54 -11.55
N GLY A 102 0.66 4.62 -11.84
CA GLY A 102 1.56 4.67 -12.98
C GLY A 102 2.51 5.87 -12.96
N ILE A 103 3.00 6.25 -11.77
CA ILE A 103 3.94 7.36 -11.60
C ILE A 103 5.32 6.91 -12.10
N SER A 104 5.93 7.73 -12.96
CA SER A 104 7.27 7.48 -13.49
C SER A 104 8.33 8.30 -12.74
N SER A 105 9.58 7.86 -12.78
CA SER A 105 10.71 8.56 -12.15
C SER A 105 10.98 9.95 -12.74
N ASN A 106 10.47 10.22 -13.94
CA ASN A 106 10.63 11.50 -14.63
C ASN A 106 9.54 12.51 -14.26
N ASP A 107 8.50 12.08 -13.54
CA ASP A 107 7.42 12.96 -13.12
C ASP A 107 7.85 13.80 -11.91
N SER A 108 7.16 14.93 -11.70
CA SER A 108 7.09 15.51 -10.36
C SER A 108 6.25 14.58 -9.48
N ILE A 109 6.91 13.56 -8.90
CA ILE A 109 6.27 12.37 -8.29
C ILE A 109 5.13 12.77 -7.35
N ILE A 110 5.38 13.66 -6.39
CA ILE A 110 4.37 14.12 -5.42
C ILE A 110 3.18 14.80 -6.11
N LYS A 111 3.44 15.67 -7.10
CA LYS A 111 2.39 16.41 -7.81
C LYS A 111 1.52 15.46 -8.63
N ALA A 112 2.15 14.56 -9.38
CA ALA A 112 1.46 13.56 -10.18
C ALA A 112 0.63 12.61 -9.29
N LEU A 113 1.22 12.14 -8.19
CA LEU A 113 0.54 11.28 -7.22
C LEU A 113 -0.71 11.94 -6.63
N LYS A 114 -0.59 13.18 -6.14
CA LYS A 114 -1.74 13.94 -5.61
C LYS A 114 -2.85 14.11 -6.63
N ASN A 115 -2.50 14.55 -7.85
CA ASN A 115 -3.47 14.78 -8.90
C ASN A 115 -4.23 13.49 -9.25
N ARG A 116 -3.51 12.38 -9.41
CA ARG A 116 -4.09 11.07 -9.77
C ARG A 116 -4.92 10.47 -8.62
N ILE A 117 -4.50 10.67 -7.37
CA ILE A 117 -5.30 10.32 -6.18
C ILE A 117 -6.64 11.04 -6.20
N PHE A 118 -6.64 12.38 -6.34
CA PHE A 118 -7.89 13.15 -6.32
C PHE A 118 -8.76 12.90 -7.56
N LEU A 119 -8.16 12.58 -8.70
CA LEU A 119 -8.92 12.18 -9.89
C LEU A 119 -9.59 10.82 -9.69
N HIS A 120 -8.87 9.85 -9.12
CA HIS A 120 -9.39 8.50 -8.91
C HIS A 120 -10.36 8.41 -7.73
N LEU A 121 -10.04 9.00 -6.58
CA LEU A 121 -10.83 8.89 -5.35
C LEU A 121 -11.82 10.05 -5.16
N GLY A 122 -11.85 11.00 -6.09
CA GLY A 122 -12.67 12.20 -6.00
C GLY A 122 -12.08 13.25 -5.04
N GLN A 123 -12.76 14.39 -4.95
CA GLN A 123 -12.36 15.49 -4.07
C GLN A 123 -12.78 15.23 -2.62
N THR A 124 -12.00 15.77 -1.69
CA THR A 124 -12.28 15.76 -0.25
C THR A 124 -12.74 17.14 0.20
N SER A 125 -13.53 17.20 1.27
CA SER A 125 -13.88 18.45 1.97
C SER A 125 -12.68 19.05 2.71
N GLN A 126 -11.58 18.31 2.89
CA GLN A 126 -10.40 18.73 3.64
C GLN A 126 -9.09 18.69 2.80
N PRO A 127 -9.04 19.34 1.62
CA PRO A 127 -7.96 19.12 0.65
C PRO A 127 -6.59 19.57 1.19
N LYS A 128 -6.55 20.62 2.02
CA LYS A 128 -5.30 21.08 2.67
C LYS A 128 -4.74 20.03 3.64
N LYS A 129 -5.60 19.39 4.44
CA LYS A 129 -5.21 18.38 5.42
C LYS A 129 -4.67 17.13 4.73
N VAL A 130 -5.38 16.65 3.71
CA VAL A 130 -4.96 15.52 2.89
C VAL A 130 -3.65 15.81 2.17
N ASN A 131 -3.53 16.97 1.52
CA ASN A 131 -2.30 17.36 0.82
C ASN A 131 -1.08 17.44 1.76
N LYS A 132 -1.27 17.95 2.98
CA LYS A 132 -0.24 17.95 4.01
C LYS A 132 0.16 16.53 4.38
N LYS A 133 -0.81 15.62 4.56
CA LYS A 133 -0.56 14.23 4.92
C LYS A 133 0.16 13.45 3.80
N ILE A 134 -0.20 13.67 2.54
CA ILE A 134 0.51 13.08 1.38
C ILE A 134 1.96 13.59 1.32
N ASN A 135 2.19 14.89 1.54
CA ASN A 135 3.55 15.44 1.59
C ASN A 135 4.38 14.81 2.70
N GLU A 136 3.80 14.72 3.90
CA GLU A 136 4.46 14.12 5.06
C GLU A 136 4.80 12.65 4.83
N PHE A 137 3.89 11.89 4.22
CA PHE A 137 4.09 10.49 3.88
C PHE A 137 5.25 10.30 2.91
N TYR A 138 5.29 11.13 1.85
CA TYR A 138 6.37 11.06 0.87
C TYR A 138 7.71 11.56 1.43
N ASP A 139 7.72 12.61 2.25
CA ASP A 139 8.91 13.11 2.94
C ASP A 139 9.54 12.02 3.83
N TYR A 140 8.71 11.26 4.57
CA TYR A 140 9.17 10.14 5.39
C TYR A 140 9.89 9.06 4.57
N ARG A 141 9.29 8.66 3.43
CA ARG A 141 9.93 7.71 2.50
C ARG A 141 11.22 8.28 1.92
N SER A 142 11.22 9.54 1.52
CA SER A 142 12.39 10.21 0.96
C SER A 142 13.54 10.18 1.97
N LYS A 143 13.30 10.62 3.20
CA LYS A 143 14.30 10.61 4.27
C LYS A 143 14.81 9.20 4.57
N PHE A 144 13.94 8.21 4.61
CA PHE A 144 14.35 6.83 4.86
C PHE A 144 15.28 6.29 3.76
N VAL A 145 14.90 6.48 2.49
CA VAL A 145 15.67 5.98 1.33
C VAL A 145 16.99 6.73 1.14
N HIS A 146 17.04 8.01 1.50
CA HIS A 146 18.24 8.85 1.34
C HIS A 146 19.13 8.92 2.59
N GLY A 147 18.74 8.28 3.71
CA GLY A 147 19.54 8.21 4.93
C GLY A 147 19.39 9.39 5.88
N ASP A 148 18.43 10.28 5.64
CA ASP A 148 18.15 11.46 6.47
C ASP A 148 17.16 11.15 7.62
N MET A 149 16.65 9.92 7.70
CA MET A 149 15.70 9.50 8.74
C MET A 149 16.43 8.95 9.96
N GLU A 150 16.03 9.40 11.15
CA GLU A 150 16.43 8.78 12.42
C GLU A 150 15.81 7.37 12.52
N ILE A 151 16.64 6.36 12.82
CA ILE A 151 16.21 4.95 12.92
C ILE A 151 16.27 4.52 14.38
N MET A 152 15.15 4.00 14.88
CA MET A 152 15.08 3.42 16.21
C MET A 152 15.95 2.15 16.28
N ARG A 153 16.81 2.06 17.31
CA ARG A 153 17.60 0.86 17.56
C ARG A 153 16.68 -0.33 17.85
N LEU A 154 16.99 -1.50 17.30
CA LEU A 154 16.36 -2.76 17.69
C LEU A 154 16.46 -2.96 19.21
N GLY A 155 15.37 -3.40 19.84
CA GLY A 155 15.31 -3.53 21.29
C GLY A 155 15.53 -2.21 22.03
N GLY A 156 15.05 -1.09 21.46
CA GLY A 156 14.96 0.18 22.16
C GLY A 156 14.13 0.00 23.42
N ASP A 157 14.77 0.19 24.58
CA ASP A 157 14.15 -0.13 25.85
C ASP A 157 13.11 0.94 26.22
N LYS A 158 11.83 0.53 26.33
CA LYS A 158 10.72 1.40 26.73
C LYS A 158 10.97 2.06 28.09
N PHE A 159 11.80 1.46 28.93
CA PHE A 159 12.12 1.99 30.27
C PHE A 159 12.98 3.27 30.27
N LEU A 160 13.57 3.68 29.13
CA LEU A 160 14.45 4.86 29.07
C LEU A 160 13.74 6.16 28.67
N ARG A 161 12.84 6.11 27.67
CA ARG A 161 12.09 7.25 27.09
C ARG A 161 10.83 6.76 26.37
N GLU A 162 9.80 6.39 27.14
CA GLU A 162 8.54 5.84 26.61
C GLU A 162 7.84 6.82 25.64
N ASP A 163 7.85 8.11 25.97
CA ASP A 163 7.25 9.20 25.18
C ASP A 163 7.83 9.30 23.76
N TYR A 164 9.16 9.24 23.63
CA TYR A 164 9.84 9.35 22.34
C TYR A 164 9.63 8.12 21.45
N ILE A 165 9.54 6.93 22.07
CA ILE A 165 9.28 5.67 21.36
C ILE A 165 7.84 5.64 20.84
N ASP A 166 6.90 6.10 21.66
CA ASP A 166 5.50 6.17 21.29
C ASP A 166 5.27 7.18 20.18
N ASP A 167 5.85 8.38 20.24
CA ASP A 167 5.73 9.39 19.18
C ASP A 167 6.25 8.90 17.83
N TYR A 168 7.41 8.23 17.80
CA TYR A 168 7.97 7.65 16.58
C TYR A 168 7.06 6.57 15.98
N ASN A 169 6.60 5.63 16.82
CA ASN A 169 5.75 4.52 16.37
C ASN A 169 4.37 5.02 15.95
N LEU A 170 3.75 5.91 16.72
CA LEU A 170 2.47 6.53 16.40
C LEU A 170 2.54 7.30 15.07
N LYS A 171 3.68 7.94 14.79
CA LYS A 171 3.89 8.61 13.50
C LYS A 171 3.93 7.64 12.34
N LEU A 172 4.69 6.55 12.47
CA LEU A 172 4.75 5.49 11.46
C LEU A 172 3.38 4.83 11.24
N ILE A 173 2.66 4.52 12.33
CA ILE A 173 1.30 3.99 12.31
C ILE A 173 0.38 4.90 11.51
N ASP A 174 0.28 6.17 11.90
CA ASP A 174 -0.63 7.14 11.28
C ASP A 174 -0.31 7.38 9.79
N LEU A 175 0.97 7.24 9.39
CA LEU A 175 1.39 7.33 7.99
C LEU A 175 1.10 6.06 7.19
N CYS A 176 1.39 4.89 7.75
CA CYS A 176 1.11 3.60 7.11
C CYS A 176 -0.39 3.40 6.94
N ASP A 177 -1.18 3.63 7.99
CA ASP A 177 -2.64 3.52 7.93
C ASP A 177 -3.22 4.48 6.89
N PHE A 178 -2.71 5.71 6.81
CA PHE A 178 -3.12 6.67 5.78
C PHE A 178 -2.82 6.18 4.36
N GLY A 179 -1.58 5.77 4.09
CA GLY A 179 -1.20 5.27 2.77
C GLY A 179 -1.93 3.98 2.39
N ALA A 180 -2.10 3.06 3.34
CA ALA A 180 -2.86 1.82 3.17
C ALA A 180 -4.33 2.11 2.84
N THR A 181 -4.93 3.10 3.48
CA THR A 181 -6.31 3.54 3.20
C THR A 181 -6.47 4.03 1.75
N LEU A 182 -5.48 4.77 1.23
CA LEU A 182 -5.49 5.24 -0.16
C LEU A 182 -5.42 4.08 -1.16
N ILE A 183 -4.58 3.07 -0.93
CA ILE A 183 -4.47 1.92 -1.83
C ILE A 183 -5.70 1.00 -1.72
N ILE A 184 -6.21 0.77 -0.51
CA ILE A 184 -7.41 -0.06 -0.26
C ILE A 184 -8.61 0.57 -0.97
N SER A 185 -8.91 1.85 -0.72
CA SER A 185 -10.03 2.54 -1.39
C SER A 185 -9.87 2.56 -2.92
N SER A 186 -8.64 2.69 -3.41
CA SER A 186 -8.36 2.67 -4.85
C SER A 186 -8.65 1.31 -5.49
N ILE A 187 -8.24 0.23 -4.84
CA ILE A 187 -8.55 -1.15 -5.27
C ILE A 187 -10.04 -1.44 -5.14
N GLN A 188 -10.69 -1.02 -4.05
CA GLN A 188 -12.13 -1.17 -3.88
C GLN A 188 -12.91 -0.53 -5.03
N LYS A 189 -12.52 0.68 -5.45
CA LYS A 189 -13.12 1.36 -6.60
C LYS A 189 -12.92 0.59 -7.91
N MET A 190 -11.77 -0.07 -8.08
CA MET A 190 -11.51 -0.95 -9.23
C MET A 190 -12.39 -2.19 -9.25
N ILE A 191 -12.52 -2.86 -8.09
CA ILE A 191 -13.38 -4.04 -7.92
C ILE A 191 -14.82 -3.70 -8.27
N ILE A 192 -15.34 -2.60 -7.73
CA ILE A 192 -16.72 -2.15 -7.96
C ILE A 192 -16.94 -1.78 -9.45
N ALA A 193 -15.95 -1.20 -10.11
CA ALA A 193 -16.02 -0.86 -11.53
C ALA A 193 -15.77 -2.05 -12.46
N GLY A 194 -15.35 -3.22 -11.96
CA GLY A 194 -14.89 -4.35 -12.77
C GLY A 194 -13.65 -4.04 -13.62
N ALA A 195 -12.88 -3.01 -13.24
CA ALA A 195 -11.75 -2.52 -14.02
C ALA A 195 -10.46 -3.28 -13.66
N LYS A 196 -9.59 -3.56 -14.65
CA LYS A 196 -8.34 -4.32 -14.44
C LYS A 196 -7.07 -3.49 -14.43
N SER A 197 -7.16 -2.25 -14.91
CA SER A 197 -6.05 -1.30 -14.99
C SER A 197 -6.54 0.13 -14.86
N VAL A 198 -5.69 1.02 -14.34
CA VAL A 198 -5.92 2.46 -14.34
C VAL A 198 -5.00 3.11 -15.36
N GLY A 199 -5.54 4.02 -16.16
CA GLY A 199 -4.80 4.87 -17.09
C GLY A 199 -5.07 6.34 -16.81
N PHE A 200 -4.09 7.19 -17.07
CA PHE A 200 -4.18 8.63 -16.88
C PHE A 200 -3.72 9.34 -18.15
N ASN A 201 -4.51 10.32 -18.60
CA ASN A 201 -4.18 11.18 -19.73
C ASN A 201 -4.10 12.63 -19.25
N GLU A 202 -3.05 13.35 -19.63
CA GLU A 202 -2.89 14.77 -19.36
C GLU A 202 -3.40 15.58 -20.55
N THR A 203 -4.20 16.62 -20.29
CA THR A 203 -4.73 17.52 -21.32
C THR A 203 -4.17 18.91 -21.13
N ILE A 204 -3.74 19.52 -22.25
CA ILE A 204 -3.29 20.92 -22.28
C ILE A 204 -4.45 21.76 -22.81
N ASN A 205 -4.86 22.77 -22.04
CA ASN A 205 -5.85 23.75 -22.46
C ASN A 205 -5.14 25.09 -22.71
N TYR A 206 -5.22 25.58 -23.94
CA TYR A 206 -4.80 26.94 -24.28
C TYR A 206 -5.92 27.91 -23.94
N LYS A 207 -5.59 29.02 -23.26
CA LYS A 207 -6.51 30.12 -22.99
C LYS A 207 -6.44 31.15 -24.10
#